data_AF-A0A350ACR5-F1
#
_entry.id   AF-A0A350ACR5-F1
#
_cell.length_a   1.000
_cell.length_b   1.000
_cell.length_c   1.000
_cell.angle_alpha   90.00
_cell.angle_beta   90.00
_cell.angle_gamma   90.00
#
_symmetry.space_group_name_H-M   'P 1'
#
loop_
_entity.id
_entity.type
_entity.pdbx_description
1 polymer ?
#
loop_
_entity_poly.entity_id
_entity_poly.type
_entity_poly.pdbx_seq_one_letter_code
_entity_poly.pdbx_strand_id
1 'polypeptide(L)'
;MDIILHLGAHRTATTSFQSWMRAQASRLEACHIGFWGPHRTRSGLLAGVLPQPGLLCAEQQLDRARGRIALQLARSEAQGLRALVISDENLLGTPRRALRDRSLYQGAGLRLARHQAAFDGRGS
;
A
#
# COMPACT_ATOMS: atom_id res chain seq x y z
N MET A 1 0.34 -2.92 -15.98
CA MET A 1 -0.76 -3.36 -15.09
C MET A 1 -1.38 -2.14 -14.41
N ASP A 2 -2.71 -2.09 -14.26
CA ASP A 2 -3.40 -1.01 -13.53
C ASP A 2 -3.29 -1.22 -12.02
N ILE A 3 -3.03 -0.15 -11.26
CA ILE A 3 -2.93 -0.21 -9.79
C ILE A 3 -4.04 0.62 -9.17
N ILE A 4 -4.89 -0.04 -8.38
CA ILE A 4 -6.01 0.58 -7.68
C ILE A 4 -5.66 0.68 -6.20
N LEU A 5 -5.54 1.90 -5.68
CA LEU A 5 -5.21 2.15 -4.28
C LEU A 5 -6.49 2.40 -3.44
N HIS A 6 -6.92 1.38 -2.71
CA HIS A 6 -8.04 1.48 -1.77
C HIS A 6 -7.55 1.87 -0.36
N LEU A 7 -7.61 3.17 -0.07
CA LEU A 7 -7.14 3.76 1.19
C LEU A 7 -8.04 3.49 2.41
N GLY A 8 -9.29 3.04 2.24
CA GLY A 8 -10.17 2.69 3.37
C GLY A 8 -10.30 3.78 4.44
N ALA A 9 -10.34 5.07 4.05
CA ALA A 9 -10.31 6.21 4.99
C ALA A 9 -11.44 6.18 6.03
N HIS A 10 -12.59 5.62 5.64
CA HIS A 10 -13.77 5.47 6.50
C HIS A 10 -13.68 4.27 7.43
N ARG A 11 -12.70 3.36 7.26
CA ARG A 11 -12.42 2.14 8.06
C ARG A 11 -13.62 1.20 8.31
N THR A 12 -14.81 1.56 7.83
CA THR A 12 -16.02 0.76 7.83
C THR A 12 -15.90 -0.29 6.74
N ALA A 13 -16.21 -1.53 7.10
CA ALA A 13 -16.13 -2.72 6.23
C ALA A 13 -14.76 -3.03 5.57
N THR A 14 -13.69 -2.27 5.85
CA THR A 14 -12.37 -2.46 5.20
C THR A 14 -11.79 -3.85 5.53
N THR A 15 -11.94 -4.31 6.77
CA THR A 15 -11.52 -5.67 7.18
C THR A 15 -12.34 -6.76 6.49
N SER A 16 -13.66 -6.55 6.32
CA SER A 16 -14.54 -7.47 5.60
C SER A 16 -14.16 -7.55 4.13
N PHE A 17 -13.94 -6.39 3.49
CA PHE A 17 -13.48 -6.31 2.10
C PHE A 17 -12.13 -7.00 1.90
N GLN A 18 -11.12 -6.69 2.72
CA GLN A 18 -9.79 -7.31 2.65
C GLN A 18 -9.86 -8.83 2.89
N SER A 19 -10.74 -9.29 3.79
CA SER A 19 -10.95 -10.71 4.06
C SER A 19 -11.60 -11.40 2.87
N TRP A 20 -12.60 -10.78 2.26
CA TRP A 20 -13.24 -11.30 1.05
C TRP A 20 -12.27 -11.37 -0.13
N MET A 21 -11.53 -10.29 -0.41
CA MET A 21 -10.54 -10.24 -1.51
C MET A 21 -9.51 -11.36 -1.38
N ARG A 22 -9.01 -11.59 -0.16
CA ARG A 22 -8.08 -12.69 0.13
C ARG A 22 -8.73 -14.06 -0.02
N ALA A 23 -9.96 -14.24 0.47
CA ALA A 23 -10.68 -15.51 0.34
C ALA A 23 -10.99 -15.85 -1.12
N GLN A 24 -11.10 -14.85 -1.99
CA GLN A 24 -11.36 -15.00 -3.43
C GLN A 24 -10.09 -14.91 -4.29
N ALA A 25 -8.88 -14.95 -3.70
CA ALA A 25 -7.63 -14.69 -4.42
C ALA A 25 -7.48 -15.51 -5.71
N SER A 26 -7.71 -16.83 -5.66
CA SER A 26 -7.61 -17.69 -6.86
C SER A 26 -8.63 -17.33 -7.95
N ARG A 27 -9.83 -16.88 -7.57
CA ARG A 27 -10.85 -16.43 -8.53
C ARG A 27 -10.49 -15.08 -9.14
N LEU A 28 -9.92 -14.17 -8.34
CA LEU A 28 -9.41 -12.89 -8.84
C LEU A 28 -8.23 -13.12 -9.78
N GLU A 29 -7.30 -14.02 -9.44
CA GLU A 29 -6.16 -14.39 -10.28
C GLU A 29 -6.61 -14.99 -11.62
N ALA A 30 -7.64 -15.84 -11.62
CA ALA A 30 -8.24 -16.35 -12.86
C ALA A 30 -8.84 -15.23 -13.75
N CYS A 31 -9.19 -14.08 -13.16
CA CYS A 31 -9.59 -12.87 -13.86
C CYS A 31 -8.42 -11.88 -14.09
N HIS A 32 -7.17 -12.30 -13.86
CA HIS A 32 -5.97 -11.47 -13.93
C HIS A 32 -5.95 -10.28 -12.95
N ILE A 33 -6.58 -10.44 -11.79
CA ILE A 33 -6.64 -9.41 -10.73
C ILE A 33 -5.83 -9.88 -9.52
N GLY A 34 -4.81 -9.10 -9.15
CA GLY A 34 -4.03 -9.30 -7.93
C GLY A 34 -4.59 -8.51 -6.74
N PHE A 35 -4.23 -8.94 -5.53
CA PHE A 35 -4.58 -8.24 -4.30
C PHE A 35 -3.41 -8.14 -3.32
N TRP A 36 -3.06 -6.91 -2.91
CA TRP A 36 -2.12 -6.65 -1.82
C TRP A 36 -2.86 -6.03 -0.63
N GLY A 37 -3.16 -6.85 0.37
CA GLY A 37 -3.76 -6.42 1.63
C GLY A 37 -2.74 -6.17 2.76
N PRO A 38 -3.22 -5.87 3.99
CA PRO A 38 -2.40 -5.55 5.16
C PRO A 38 -1.29 -6.55 5.47
N HIS A 39 -1.55 -7.85 5.26
CA HIS A 39 -0.56 -8.91 5.48
C HIS A 39 0.70 -8.75 4.62
N ARG A 40 0.57 -8.08 3.47
CA ARG A 40 1.68 -7.84 2.55
C ARG A 40 2.23 -6.42 2.67
N THR A 41 1.35 -5.42 2.70
CA THR A 41 1.76 -4.00 2.81
C THR A 41 2.50 -3.70 4.11
N ARG A 42 2.16 -4.41 5.20
CA ARG A 42 2.77 -4.24 6.53
C ARG A 42 3.91 -5.22 6.83
N SER A 43 4.15 -6.23 6.00
CA SER A 43 5.26 -7.19 6.14
C SER A 43 6.52 -6.75 5.38
N GLY A 44 6.85 -5.47 5.47
CA GLY A 44 8.09 -4.93 4.91
C GLY A 44 8.02 -4.47 3.45
N LEU A 45 6.95 -4.77 2.70
CA LEU A 45 6.76 -4.28 1.33
C LEU A 45 6.92 -2.75 1.26
N LEU A 46 6.28 -2.04 2.16
CA LEU A 46 6.26 -0.57 2.21
C LEU A 46 7.27 0.01 3.22
N ALA A 47 8.21 -0.80 3.72
CA ALA A 47 9.26 -0.29 4.60
C ALA A 47 10.05 0.82 3.90
N GLY A 48 10.36 1.91 4.61
CA GLY A 48 11.11 3.05 4.06
C GLY A 48 10.33 4.02 3.17
N VAL A 49 9.05 3.74 2.85
CA VAL A 49 8.21 4.72 2.13
C VAL A 49 7.96 5.97 2.97
N LEU A 50 7.64 5.75 4.23
CA LEU A 50 7.61 6.80 5.24
C LEU A 50 8.96 6.80 5.96
N PRO A 51 9.58 7.96 6.17
CA PRO A 51 10.90 8.04 6.79
C PRO A 51 10.84 7.51 8.22
N GLN A 52 11.82 6.67 8.55
CA GLN A 52 12.05 6.17 9.91
C GLN A 52 13.42 6.67 10.41
N PRO A 53 13.57 6.90 11.73
CA PRO A 53 14.88 7.17 12.30
C PRO A 53 15.86 6.03 11.99
N GLY A 54 17.09 6.35 11.62
CA GLY A 54 18.10 5.35 11.30
C GLY A 54 19.30 5.93 10.55
N LEU A 55 20.17 5.05 10.06
CA LEU A 55 21.42 5.41 9.38
C LEU A 55 21.22 6.03 7.99
N LEU A 56 20.07 5.77 7.36
CA LEU A 56 19.79 6.18 5.98
C LEU A 56 18.95 7.45 5.97
N CYS A 57 19.24 8.37 5.05
CA CYS A 57 18.38 9.53 4.85
C CYS A 57 17.01 9.13 4.27
N ALA A 58 16.03 10.03 4.34
CA ALA A 58 14.66 9.76 3.92
C ALA A 58 14.56 9.37 2.42
N GLU A 59 15.41 9.95 1.59
CA GLU A 59 15.50 9.68 0.15
C GLU A 59 16.05 8.27 -0.10
N GLN A 60 17.15 7.90 0.56
CA GLN A 60 17.74 6.56 0.45
C GLN A 60 16.80 5.45 0.96
N GLN A 61 15.96 5.75 1.95
CA GLN A 61 14.92 4.83 2.41
C GLN A 61 13.83 4.65 1.35
N LEU A 62 13.39 5.75 0.74
CA LEU A 62 12.38 5.75 -0.32
C LEU A 62 12.88 5.03 -1.58
N ASP A 63 14.13 5.22 -2.00
CA ASP A 63 14.68 4.54 -3.17
C ASP A 63 14.78 3.02 -2.98
N ARG A 64 15.16 2.57 -1.78
CA ARG A 64 15.10 1.15 -1.44
C ARG A 64 13.67 0.61 -1.44
N ALA A 65 12.69 1.42 -1.00
CA ALA A 65 11.29 1.04 -1.04
C ALA A 65 10.78 0.91 -2.49
N ARG A 66 11.13 1.86 -3.36
CA ARG A 66 10.83 1.82 -4.80
C ARG A 66 11.37 0.55 -5.44
N GLY A 67 12.64 0.22 -5.24
CA GLY A 67 13.24 -1.00 -5.79
C GLY A 67 12.50 -2.27 -5.34
N ARG A 68 12.12 -2.38 -4.07
CA ARG A 68 11.32 -3.50 -3.57
C ARG A 68 9.93 -3.55 -4.20
N ILE A 69 9.24 -2.43 -4.26
CA ILE A 69 7.88 -2.34 -4.82
C ILE A 69 7.92 -2.70 -6.31
N ALA A 70 8.84 -2.13 -7.08
CA ALA A 70 9.04 -2.41 -8.49
C ALA A 70 9.29 -3.90 -8.75
N LEU A 71 10.15 -4.55 -7.95
CA LEU A 71 10.38 -5.99 -8.05
C LEU A 71 9.09 -6.81 -7.83
N GLN A 72 8.27 -6.40 -6.86
CA GLN A 72 7.01 -7.09 -6.59
C GLN A 72 5.95 -6.83 -7.66
N LEU A 73 5.91 -5.63 -8.24
CA LEU A 73 5.05 -5.31 -9.37
C LEU A 73 5.44 -6.12 -10.61
N ALA A 74 6.74 -6.18 -10.93
CA ALA A 74 7.25 -6.97 -12.05
C ALA A 74 6.91 -8.47 -11.91
N ARG A 75 6.97 -9.00 -10.68
CA ARG A 75 6.51 -10.37 -10.41
C ARG A 75 5.01 -10.55 -10.66
N SER A 76 4.19 -9.60 -10.24
CA SER A 76 2.75 -9.61 -10.51
C SER A 76 2.44 -9.53 -12.01
N GLU A 77 3.17 -8.71 -12.76
CA GLU A 77 3.05 -8.63 -14.22
C GLU A 77 3.50 -9.94 -14.90
N ALA A 78 4.59 -10.55 -14.46
CA ALA A 78 5.06 -11.84 -14.96
C ALA A 78 4.09 -13.00 -14.65
N GLN A 79 3.27 -12.87 -13.61
CA GLN A 79 2.17 -13.79 -13.31
C GLN A 79 0.93 -13.56 -14.21
N GLY A 80 0.99 -12.60 -15.13
CA GLY A 80 -0.10 -12.29 -16.06
C GLY A 80 -1.22 -11.43 -15.45
N LEU A 81 -0.96 -10.76 -14.31
CA LEU A 81 -1.94 -9.86 -13.71
C LEU A 81 -2.07 -8.58 -14.55
N ARG A 82 -3.32 -8.17 -14.79
CA ARG A 82 -3.69 -6.97 -15.56
C ARG A 82 -4.09 -5.82 -14.65
N ALA A 83 -4.66 -6.13 -13.48
CA ALA A 83 -4.97 -5.17 -12.44
C ALA A 83 -4.47 -5.64 -11.07
N LEU A 84 -4.11 -4.69 -10.21
CA LEU A 84 -3.69 -4.93 -8.83
C LEU A 84 -4.44 -4.01 -7.88
N VAL A 85 -5.19 -4.60 -6.96
CA VAL A 85 -5.87 -3.86 -5.89
C VAL A 85 -4.97 -3.86 -4.65
N ILE A 86 -4.60 -2.67 -4.18
CA ILE A 86 -3.85 -2.47 -2.94
C ILE A 86 -4.80 -1.89 -1.90
N SER A 87 -5.02 -2.58 -0.78
CA SER A 87 -5.88 -2.04 0.30
C SER A 87 -5.19 -2.06 1.64
N ASP A 88 -4.98 -0.87 2.20
CA ASP A 88 -4.47 -0.70 3.56
C ASP A 88 -4.85 0.69 4.10
N GLU A 89 -5.66 0.71 5.15
CA GLU A 89 -6.13 1.92 5.81
C GLU A 89 -5.05 2.65 6.63
N ASN A 90 -3.94 1.99 6.94
CA ASN A 90 -2.83 2.59 7.69
C ASN A 90 -1.90 3.43 6.81
N LEU A 91 -2.09 3.44 5.49
CA LEU A 91 -1.36 4.32 4.59
C LEU A 91 -1.62 5.80 4.96
N LEU A 92 -2.86 6.14 5.28
CA LEU A 92 -3.24 7.49 5.76
C LEU A 92 -2.79 7.79 7.19
N GLY A 93 -2.52 6.76 7.99
CA GLY A 93 -2.12 6.87 9.40
C GLY A 93 -2.85 5.86 10.26
N THR A 94 -2.36 5.63 11.48
CA THR A 94 -2.97 4.68 12.42
C THR A 94 -3.97 5.38 13.34
N PRO A 95 -5.01 4.67 13.84
CA PRO A 95 -5.99 5.26 14.76
C PRO A 95 -5.33 5.78 16.05
N ARG A 96 -4.35 5.04 16.58
CA ARG A 96 -3.58 5.46 17.75
C ARG A 96 -2.92 6.82 17.56
N ARG A 97 -2.40 7.09 16.36
CA ARG A 97 -1.78 8.37 16.02
C ARG A 97 -2.83 9.48 15.90
N ALA A 98 -3.95 9.22 15.24
CA ALA A 98 -5.05 10.19 15.14
C ALA A 98 -5.60 10.62 16.51
N LEU A 99 -5.75 9.66 17.44
CA LEU A 99 -6.17 9.93 18.82
C LEU A 99 -5.13 10.76 19.59
N ARG A 100 -3.84 10.41 19.46
CA ARG A 100 -2.75 11.15 20.11
C ARG A 100 -2.64 12.58 19.60
N ASP A 101 -2.73 12.75 18.29
CA ASP A 101 -2.55 14.04 17.62
C ASP A 101 -3.86 14.87 17.64
N ARG A 102 -4.96 14.34 18.23
CA ARG A 102 -6.32 14.93 18.31
C ARG A 102 -6.83 15.46 16.96
N SER A 103 -6.39 14.84 15.88
CA SER A 103 -6.66 15.26 14.51
C SER A 103 -6.79 14.04 13.63
N LEU A 104 -7.81 14.02 12.78
CA LEU A 104 -8.02 12.93 11.84
C LEU A 104 -6.95 13.00 10.74
N TYR A 105 -6.03 12.03 10.80
CA TYR A 105 -4.97 11.81 9.81
C TYR A 105 -4.14 13.08 9.50
N GLN A 106 -3.65 13.75 10.55
CA GLN A 106 -2.75 14.88 10.38
C GLN A 106 -1.57 14.54 9.46
N GLY A 107 -1.38 15.31 8.39
CA GLY A 107 -0.35 15.07 7.37
C GLY A 107 -0.68 13.97 6.36
N ALA A 108 -1.95 13.55 6.23
CA ALA A 108 -2.40 12.56 5.24
C ALA A 108 -1.91 12.84 3.82
N GLY A 109 -1.98 14.10 3.36
CA GLY A 109 -1.53 14.49 2.01
C GLY A 109 -0.05 14.18 1.77
N LEU A 110 0.82 14.52 2.73
CA LEU A 110 2.26 14.22 2.64
C LEU A 110 2.54 12.72 2.65
N ARG A 111 1.78 11.96 3.43
CA ARG A 111 1.90 10.49 3.46
C ARG A 111 1.47 9.89 2.12
N LEU A 112 0.35 10.36 1.57
CA LEU A 112 -0.15 9.91 0.27
C LEU A 112 0.84 10.25 -0.85
N ALA A 113 1.37 11.47 -0.87
CA ALA A 113 2.39 11.88 -1.83
C ALA A 113 3.64 10.99 -1.76
N ARG A 114 4.10 10.61 -0.55
CA ARG A 114 5.21 9.66 -0.43
C ARG A 114 4.85 8.26 -0.90
N HIS A 115 3.64 7.78 -0.63
CA HIS A 115 3.17 6.51 -1.19
C HIS A 115 3.11 6.55 -2.72
N GLN A 116 2.52 7.60 -3.31
CA GLN A 116 2.51 7.80 -4.76
C GLN A 116 3.93 7.83 -5.35
N ALA A 117 4.86 8.54 -4.71
CA ALA A 117 6.26 8.59 -5.12
C ALA A 117 6.98 7.23 -5.02
N ALA A 118 6.53 6.33 -4.13
CA ALA A 118 7.09 4.98 -3.99
C ALA A 118 6.57 3.98 -5.03
N PHE A 119 5.39 4.25 -5.60
CA PHE A 119 4.81 3.49 -6.71
C PHE A 119 5.16 4.10 -8.08
N ASP A 120 6.18 4.98 -8.14
CA ASP A 120 6.59 5.73 -9.34
C ASP A 120 5.44 6.46 -10.05
N GLY A 121 4.44 6.93 -9.29
CA GLY A 121 3.26 7.60 -9.84
C GLY A 121 2.29 6.67 -10.60
N ARG A 122 2.46 5.34 -10.55
CA ARG A 122 1.64 4.37 -11.29
C ARG A 122 0.29 4.03 -10.65
N GLY A 123 -0.41 4.99 -10.05
CA GLY A 123 -1.75 4.80 -9.47
C GLY A 123 -2.64 5.99 -9.78
N SER A 124 -3.84 5.73 -10.30
CA SER A 124 -4.88 6.73 -10.58
C SER A 124 -5.74 6.99 -9.34
#